data_AF-A0A5W3RG30-F1
#
_entry.id   AF-A0A5W3RG30-F1
#
_cell.length_a   1.000
_cell.length_b   1.000
_cell.length_c   1.000
_cell.angle_alpha   90.00
_cell.angle_beta   90.00
_cell.angle_gamma   90.00
#
_symmetry.space_group_name_H-M   'P 1'
#
loop_
_entity.id
_entity.type
_entity.pdbx_description
1 polymer ?
#
loop_
_entity_poly.entity_id
_entity_poly.type
_entity_poly.pdbx_seq_one_letter_code
_entity_poly.pdbx_strand_id
1 'polypeptide(L)'
;MLPVEKIQAYAARRLNEQQIADVLDIDINELKATPEHLAEYREAIRKGRAKGEAELRGALYKRAKGGDRSAYTELMRREKESG
;
A
#
# COMPACT_ATOMS: atom_id res chain seq x y z
N MET A 1 3.93 -20.92 0.18
CA MET A 1 4.37 -19.76 1.00
C MET A 1 4.09 -18.50 0.20
N LEU A 2 3.46 -17.49 0.80
CA LEU A 2 3.04 -16.29 0.07
C LEU A 2 4.24 -15.41 -0.31
N PRO A 3 4.24 -14.77 -1.50
CA PRO A 3 5.31 -13.87 -1.92
C PRO A 3 5.17 -12.49 -1.26
N VAL A 4 5.37 -12.42 0.07
CA VAL A 4 5.09 -11.26 0.93
C VAL A 4 5.70 -9.96 0.41
N GLU A 5 6.95 -9.98 -0.05
CA GLU A 5 7.63 -8.79 -0.56
C GLU A 5 6.96 -8.22 -1.81
N LYS A 6 6.52 -9.09 -2.74
CA LYS A 6 5.80 -8.67 -3.94
C LYS A 6 4.42 -8.13 -3.61
N ILE A 7 3.71 -8.79 -2.68
CA ILE A 7 2.40 -8.34 -2.19
C ILE A 7 2.52 -6.92 -1.61
N GLN A 8 3.51 -6.69 -0.74
CA GLN A 8 3.78 -5.37 -0.18
C GLN A 8 4.11 -4.34 -1.27
N ALA A 9 4.94 -4.72 -2.25
CA ALA A 9 5.35 -3.83 -3.34
C ALA A 9 4.16 -3.40 -4.22
N TYR A 10 3.21 -4.29 -4.51
CA TYR A 10 2.01 -3.95 -5.26
C TYR A 10 0.99 -3.17 -4.42
N ALA A 11 0.85 -3.52 -3.14
CA ALA A 11 0.02 -2.76 -2.21
C ALA A 11 0.51 -1.31 -2.01
N ALA A 12 1.83 -1.09 -1.97
CA ALA A 12 2.44 0.23 -1.94
C ALA A 12 2.08 1.07 -3.18
N ARG A 13 1.85 0.42 -4.33
CA ARG A 13 1.39 1.02 -5.59
C ARG A 13 -0.14 1.15 -5.68
N ARG A 14 -0.85 0.97 -4.56
CA ARG A 14 -2.31 1.14 -4.43
C ARG A 14 -3.16 0.11 -5.18
N LEU A 15 -2.60 -1.03 -5.59
CA LEU A 15 -3.42 -2.14 -6.10
C LEU A 15 -4.33 -2.69 -4.98
N ASN A 16 -5.54 -3.10 -5.35
CA ASN A 16 -6.49 -3.72 -4.43
C ASN A 16 -6.20 -5.22 -4.22
N GLU A 17 -6.87 -5.83 -3.24
CA GLU A 17 -6.65 -7.23 -2.84
C GLU A 17 -6.78 -8.21 -4.03
N GLN A 18 -7.77 -7.99 -4.91
CA GLN A 18 -7.99 -8.83 -6.09
C GLN A 18 -6.93 -8.61 -7.16
N GLN A 19 -6.61 -7.36 -7.49
CA GLN A 19 -5.57 -7.02 -8.48
C GLN A 19 -4.20 -7.58 -8.10
N ILE A 20 -3.85 -7.57 -6.81
CA ILE A 20 -2.60 -8.16 -6.33
C ILE A 20 -2.60 -9.67 -6.52
N ALA A 21 -3.73 -10.32 -6.24
CA ALA A 21 -3.87 -11.76 -6.40
C ALA A 21 -3.78 -12.15 -7.88
N ASP A 22 -4.49 -11.43 -8.75
CA ASP A 22 -4.48 -11.65 -10.20
C ASP A 22 -3.08 -11.50 -10.79
N VAL A 23 -2.33 -10.45 -10.41
CA VAL A 23 -0.96 -10.21 -10.91
C VAL A 23 0.05 -11.24 -10.40
N LEU A 24 -0.23 -11.89 -9.27
CA LEU A 24 0.64 -12.87 -8.66
C LEU A 24 0.20 -14.32 -8.91
N ASP A 25 -0.84 -14.53 -9.74
CA ASP A 25 -1.46 -15.82 -9.98
C ASP A 25 -1.85 -16.55 -8.67
N ILE A 26 -2.38 -15.80 -7.70
CA ILE A 26 -2.85 -16.33 -6.41
C ILE A 26 -4.35 -16.57 -6.50
N ASP A 27 -4.81 -17.79 -6.21
CA ASP A 27 -6.24 -18.07 -6.08
C ASP A 27 -6.78 -17.54 -4.74
N ILE A 28 -7.55 -16.46 -4.80
CA ILE A 28 -8.17 -15.85 -3.63
C ILE A 28 -9.20 -16.77 -2.97
N ASN A 29 -9.84 -17.66 -3.71
CA ASN A 29 -10.82 -18.60 -3.16
C ASN A 29 -10.13 -19.67 -2.33
N GLU A 30 -8.97 -20.15 -2.78
CA GLU A 30 -8.11 -21.04 -1.99
C GLU A 30 -7.59 -20.35 -0.73
N LEU A 31 -7.16 -19.08 -0.84
CA LEU A 31 -6.77 -18.29 0.33
C LEU A 31 -7.90 -18.15 1.35
N LYS A 32 -9.13 -17.90 0.91
CA LYS A 32 -10.29 -17.79 1.80
C LYS A 32 -10.62 -19.11 2.52
N ALA A 33 -10.26 -20.24 1.94
CA ALA A 33 -10.41 -21.54 2.59
C ALA A 33 -9.37 -21.78 3.70
N THR A 34 -8.29 -20.99 3.76
CA THR A 34 -7.25 -21.07 4.79
C THR A 34 -7.10 -19.74 5.53
N PRO A 35 -7.81 -19.54 6.67
CA PRO A 35 -7.85 -18.27 7.39
C PRO A 35 -6.48 -17.67 7.74
N GLU A 36 -5.50 -18.51 8.04
CA GLU A 36 -4.14 -18.10 8.41
C GLU A 36 -3.42 -17.46 7.21
N HIS A 37 -3.51 -18.08 6.03
CA HIS A 37 -2.94 -17.52 4.80
C HIS A 37 -3.67 -16.26 4.36
N LEU A 38 -4.99 -16.19 4.53
CA LEU A 38 -5.75 -14.96 4.26
C LEU A 38 -5.31 -13.83 5.19
N ALA A 39 -5.08 -14.12 6.47
CA ALA A 39 -4.58 -13.15 7.44
C ALA A 39 -3.18 -12.65 7.07
N GLU A 40 -2.26 -13.57 6.72
CA GLU A 40 -0.91 -13.22 6.26
C GLU A 40 -0.93 -12.36 4.99
N TYR A 41 -1.78 -12.70 4.02
CA TYR A 41 -1.96 -11.95 2.79
C TYR A 41 -2.43 -10.51 3.07
N ARG A 42 -3.46 -10.35 3.90
CA ARG A 42 -4.02 -9.04 4.27
C ARG A 42 -3.05 -8.23 5.13
N GLU A 43 -2.27 -8.89 5.98
CA GLU A 43 -1.20 -8.26 6.74
C GLU A 43 -0.13 -7.67 5.81
N ALA A 44 0.31 -8.44 4.83
CA ALA A 44 1.26 -7.98 3.82
C ALA A 44 0.70 -6.78 3.04
N ILE A 45 -0.57 -6.81 2.65
CA ILE A 45 -1.23 -5.66 2.00
C ILE A 45 -1.21 -4.42 2.92
N ARG A 46 -1.56 -4.56 4.20
CA ARG A 46 -1.59 -3.44 5.14
C ARG A 46 -0.20 -2.81 5.32
N LYS A 47 0.83 -3.64 5.50
CA LYS A 47 2.23 -3.20 5.59
C LYS A 47 2.69 -2.48 4.32
N GLY A 48 2.38 -3.03 3.15
CA GLY A 48 2.70 -2.40 1.87
C GLY A 48 2.03 -1.03 1.70
N ARG A 49 0.75 -0.91 2.04
CA ARG A 49 0.02 0.38 2.01
C ARG A 49 0.64 1.41 2.94
N ALA A 50 0.95 1.02 4.18
CA ALA A 50 1.57 1.92 5.16
C ALA A 50 2.94 2.41 4.68
N LYS A 51 3.76 1.51 4.11
CA LYS A 51 5.06 1.86 3.52
C LYS A 51 4.93 2.82 2.35
N GLY A 52 4.05 2.52 1.39
CA GLY A 52 3.81 3.39 0.22
C GLY A 52 3.31 4.78 0.63
N GLU A 53 2.46 4.87 1.66
CA GLU A 53 2.02 6.17 2.17
C GLU A 53 3.15 6.95 2.85
N ALA A 54 4.00 6.28 3.64
CA ALA A 54 5.15 6.93 4.26
C ALA A 54 6.14 7.47 3.21
N GLU A 55 6.43 6.69 2.16
CA GLU A 55 7.29 7.10 1.04
C GLU A 55 6.70 8.30 0.29
N LEU A 56 5.38 8.27 0.01
CA LEU A 56 4.69 9.37 -0.66
C LEU A 56 4.69 10.65 0.17
N ARG A 57 4.37 10.57 1.47
CA ARG A 57 4.47 11.71 2.39
C ARG A 57 5.87 12.29 2.42
N GLY A 58 6.90 11.43 2.51
CA GLY A 58 8.29 11.85 2.49
C GLY A 58 8.66 12.58 1.19
N ALA A 59 8.19 12.10 0.03
CA ALA A 59 8.41 12.74 -1.26
C ALA A 59 7.69 14.11 -1.36
N LEU A 60 6.44 14.19 -0.93
CA LEU A 60 5.66 15.43 -0.90
C LEU A 60 6.31 16.47 0.02
N TYR A 61 6.75 16.07 1.21
CA TYR A 61 7.45 16.95 2.15
C TYR A 61 8.73 17.54 1.54
N LYS A 62 9.57 16.70 0.91
CA LYS A 62 10.81 17.17 0.27
C LYS A 62 10.51 18.21 -0.83
N ARG A 63 9.49 17.98 -1.65
CA ARG A 63 9.05 18.93 -2.69
C ARG A 63 8.49 20.22 -2.11
N ALA A 64 7.63 20.12 -1.10
CA ALA A 64 7.06 21.28 -0.40
C ALA A 64 8.15 22.15 0.22
N LYS A 65 9.15 21.52 0.88
CA LYS A 65 10.34 22.22 1.41
C LYS A 65 11.13 22.94 0.33
N GLY A 66 11.11 22.43 -0.90
CA GLY A 66 11.70 23.06 -2.08
C GLY A 66 10.86 24.18 -2.72
N GLY A 67 9.71 24.54 -2.13
CA GLY A 67 8.84 25.62 -2.64
C GLY A 67 7.70 25.14 -3.55
N ASP A 68 7.52 23.83 -3.74
CA ASP A 68 6.39 23.29 -4.52
C ASP A 68 5.07 23.42 -3.73
N ARG A 69 4.30 24.47 -4.06
CA ARG A 69 3.01 24.74 -3.42
C ARG A 69 2.00 23.61 -3.62
N SER A 70 1.98 22.97 -4.79
CA SER A 70 1.06 21.88 -5.06
C SER A 70 1.37 20.66 -4.19
N ALA A 71 2.65 20.35 -3.99
CA ALA A 71 3.07 19.29 -3.07
C ALA A 71 2.69 19.60 -1.62
N TYR A 72 2.80 20.87 -1.19
CA TYR A 72 2.34 21.28 0.15
C TYR A 72 0.84 21.10 0.32
N THR A 73 0.03 21.56 -0.62
CA THR A 73 -1.44 21.42 -0.56
C THR A 73 -1.85 19.94 -0.48
N GLU A 74 -1.24 19.08 -1.30
CA GLU A 74 -1.51 17.65 -1.29
C GLU A 74 -1.07 16.97 0.02
N LEU A 75 0.09 17.34 0.57
CA LEU A 75 0.55 16.85 1.87
C LEU A 75 -0.47 17.21 2.97
N MET A 76 -0.88 18.47 3.04
CA MET A 76 -1.84 18.93 4.06
C MET A 76 -3.22 18.29 3.92
N ARG A 77 -3.68 18.00 2.69
CA ARG A 77 -4.91 17.24 2.46
C ARG A 77 -4.82 15.84 3.06
N ARG A 78 -3.69 15.16 2.84
CA ARG A 78 -3.46 13.78 3.35
C ARG A 78 -3.33 13.69 4.85
N GLU A 79 -2.69 14.66 5.49
CA GLU A 79 -2.60 14.72 6.96
C GLU A 79 -3.99 14.84 7.59
N LYS A 80 -4.91 15.61 6.97
CA LYS A 80 -6.30 15.71 7.43
C LYS A 80 -7.10 14.42 7.25
N GLU A 81 -6.77 13.60 6.27
CA GLU A 81 -7.42 12.31 6.02
C GLU A 81 -6.86 11.19 6.92
N SER A 82 -5.72 11.42 7.56
CA SER A 82 -5.01 10.43 8.39
C SER A 82 -5.21 10.63 9.90
N GLY A 83 -5.82 11.75 10.33
CA GLY A 83 -6.18 12.05 11.72
C GLY A 83 -7.67 11.86 11.98
#